data_AF-A0A7V4PRH3-F1
#
_entry.id   AF-A0A7V4PRH3-F1
#
_cell.length_a   1.000
_cell.length_b   1.000
_cell.length_c   1.000
_cell.angle_alpha   90.00
_cell.angle_beta   90.00
_cell.angle_gamma   90.00
#
_symmetry.space_group_name_H-M   'P 1'
#
loop_
_entity.id
_entity.type
_entity.pdbx_description
1 polymer ?
#
loop_
_entity_poly.entity_id
_entity_poly.type
_entity_poly.pdbx_seq_one_letter_code
_entity_poly.pdbx_strand_id
1 'polypeptide(L)'
;MPGKVEPVTLSQLLDLFPGRHRIEPRPSSWSTGPDDLEHGNPYPLWKSSDNVVHQLQWQHLQIVIELVRKAVEIATTDEAKHHAQVARETLDRALHSDQFWWASRRPMWEPNIVNRGLMEQREAILNAYKALRVSDQSEDAKREDYYRYISARDLREKITDQLFMF
;
A
#
# COMPACT_ATOMS: atom_id res chain seq x y z
N MET A 1 -11.11 -49.79 -14.32
CA MET A 1 -10.44 -48.98 -13.27
C MET A 1 -11.06 -47.60 -13.31
N PRO A 2 -11.46 -47.00 -12.17
CA PRO A 2 -12.01 -45.65 -12.16
C PRO A 2 -10.98 -44.66 -12.76
N GLY A 3 -11.45 -43.64 -13.47
CA GLY A 3 -10.61 -42.67 -14.18
C GLY A 3 -9.55 -42.06 -13.27
N LYS A 4 -8.29 -42.15 -13.68
CA LYS A 4 -7.14 -41.61 -12.96
C LYS A 4 -7.15 -40.08 -13.11
N VAL A 5 -7.15 -39.35 -12.00
CA VAL A 5 -6.97 -37.89 -11.99
C VAL A 5 -5.47 -37.59 -12.01
N GLU A 6 -5.03 -36.74 -12.91
CA GLU A 6 -3.62 -36.38 -13.06
C GLU A 6 -3.37 -34.94 -12.57
N PRO A 7 -2.43 -34.72 -11.64
CA PRO A 7 -2.04 -33.37 -11.26
C PRO A 7 -1.24 -32.72 -12.38
N VAL A 8 -1.60 -31.49 -12.72
CA VAL A 8 -0.94 -30.68 -13.75
C VAL A 8 -0.68 -29.27 -13.22
N THR A 9 0.21 -28.53 -13.87
CA THR A 9 0.45 -27.11 -13.57
C THR A 9 -0.64 -26.21 -14.16
N LEU A 10 -0.80 -25.00 -13.63
CA LEU A 10 -1.74 -24.00 -14.18
C LEU A 10 -1.46 -23.70 -15.65
N SER A 11 -0.19 -23.68 -16.06
CA SER A 11 0.18 -23.41 -17.46
C SER A 11 -0.28 -24.53 -18.39
N GLN A 12 -0.22 -25.79 -17.96
CA GLN A 12 -0.70 -26.93 -18.76
C GLN A 12 -2.22 -26.93 -18.94
N LEU A 13 -2.98 -26.40 -17.98
CA LEU A 13 -4.43 -26.29 -18.12
C LEU A 13 -4.85 -25.44 -19.33
N LEU A 14 -4.04 -24.45 -19.74
CA LEU A 14 -4.34 -23.60 -20.89
C LEU A 14 -4.31 -24.38 -22.22
N ASP A 15 -3.50 -25.43 -22.30
CA ASP A 15 -3.41 -26.32 -23.47
C ASP A 15 -4.49 -27.41 -23.43
N LEU A 16 -4.76 -27.94 -22.23
CA LEU A 16 -5.76 -29.01 -22.02
C LEU A 16 -7.20 -28.49 -22.15
N PHE A 17 -7.44 -27.24 -21.78
CA PHE A 17 -8.77 -26.60 -21.78
C PHE A 17 -8.71 -25.27 -22.56
N PRO A 18 -8.64 -25.31 -23.90
CA PRO A 18 -8.45 -24.10 -24.72
C PRO A 18 -9.69 -23.20 -24.79
N GLY A 19 -10.85 -23.66 -24.30
CA GLY A 19 -12.09 -22.89 -24.28
C GLY A 19 -11.95 -21.65 -23.37
N ARG A 20 -12.16 -20.46 -23.93
CA ARG A 20 -12.06 -19.19 -23.20
C ARG A 20 -13.37 -18.45 -23.27
N HIS A 21 -13.88 -18.07 -22.12
CA HIS A 21 -14.98 -17.12 -21.99
C HIS A 21 -14.44 -15.83 -21.41
N ARG A 22 -14.78 -14.70 -22.02
CA ARG A 22 -14.46 -13.40 -21.45
C ARG A 22 -15.48 -13.11 -20.34
N ILE A 23 -14.96 -12.85 -19.15
CA ILE A 23 -15.73 -12.34 -18.03
C ILE A 23 -15.05 -11.05 -17.53
N GLU A 24 -15.84 -10.15 -16.97
CA GLU A 24 -15.32 -8.99 -16.25
C GLU A 24 -15.46 -9.28 -14.74
N PRO A 25 -14.36 -9.50 -14.01
CA PRO A 25 -14.41 -9.75 -12.58
C PRO A 25 -14.98 -8.54 -11.83
N ARG A 26 -15.82 -8.79 -10.83
CA ARG A 26 -16.25 -7.74 -9.91
C ARG A 26 -15.14 -7.45 -8.89
N PRO A 27 -15.00 -6.20 -8.40
CA PRO A 27 -14.12 -5.90 -7.27
C PRO A 27 -14.44 -6.83 -6.09
N SER A 28 -13.48 -7.65 -5.71
CA SER A 28 -13.63 -8.67 -4.67
C SER A 28 -12.27 -9.26 -4.31
N SER A 29 -12.24 -9.97 -3.20
CA SER A 29 -11.11 -10.74 -2.70
C SER A 29 -11.60 -12.11 -2.22
N TRP A 30 -10.68 -12.98 -1.83
CA TRP A 30 -11.02 -14.30 -1.27
C TRP A 30 -11.82 -14.22 0.05
N SER A 31 -11.82 -13.08 0.73
CA SER A 31 -12.55 -12.87 1.98
C SER A 31 -13.87 -12.13 1.80
N THR A 32 -14.22 -11.73 0.58
CA THR A 32 -15.39 -10.88 0.33
C THR A 32 -16.67 -11.71 0.36
N GLY A 33 -17.57 -11.40 1.29
CA GLY A 33 -18.90 -12.02 1.39
C GLY A 33 -19.97 -11.31 0.55
N PRO A 34 -21.17 -11.92 0.40
CA PRO A 34 -22.32 -11.26 -0.23
C PRO A 34 -22.69 -9.94 0.45
N ASP A 35 -22.74 -9.92 1.78
CA ASP A 35 -23.07 -8.74 2.57
C ASP A 35 -22.05 -7.61 2.34
N ASP A 36 -20.75 -7.94 2.25
CA ASP A 36 -19.72 -6.94 1.97
C ASP A 36 -19.96 -6.25 0.63
N LEU A 37 -20.40 -6.99 -0.40
CA LEU A 37 -20.72 -6.43 -1.71
C LEU A 37 -21.99 -5.58 -1.69
N GLU A 38 -23.02 -6.01 -0.95
CA GLU A 38 -24.27 -5.24 -0.77
C GLU A 38 -23.99 -3.88 -0.10
N HIS A 39 -23.06 -3.84 0.85
CA HIS A 39 -22.63 -2.62 1.53
C HIS A 39 -21.51 -1.85 0.80
N GLY A 40 -21.12 -2.27 -0.41
CA GLY A 40 -20.09 -1.57 -1.20
C GLY A 40 -18.68 -1.63 -0.62
N ASN A 41 -18.36 -2.66 0.18
CA ASN A 41 -17.07 -2.89 0.82
C ASN A 41 -16.35 -4.12 0.21
N PRO A 42 -15.88 -4.07 -1.04
CA PRO A 42 -15.31 -5.23 -1.72
C PRO A 42 -14.01 -5.76 -1.10
N TYR A 43 -13.35 -4.99 -0.23
CA TYR A 43 -12.06 -5.34 0.40
C TYR A 43 -12.12 -5.14 1.92
N PRO A 44 -12.99 -5.89 2.64
CA PRO A 44 -13.27 -5.63 4.05
C PRO A 44 -12.03 -5.76 4.94
N LEU A 45 -11.08 -6.62 4.56
CA LEU A 45 -9.85 -6.85 5.31
C LEU A 45 -8.70 -5.89 4.96
N TRP A 46 -8.83 -5.04 3.93
CA TRP A 46 -7.73 -4.16 3.52
C TRP A 46 -8.13 -2.69 3.34
N LYS A 47 -9.39 -2.41 2.98
CA LYS A 47 -9.88 -1.07 2.62
C LYS A 47 -11.36 -0.90 2.99
N SER A 48 -11.70 -1.29 4.21
CA SER A 48 -13.04 -1.03 4.75
C SER A 48 -13.26 0.45 5.05
N SER A 49 -14.37 1.00 4.57
CA SER A 49 -14.79 2.37 4.87
C SER A 49 -15.11 2.61 6.33
N ASP A 50 -15.53 1.54 7.02
CA ASP A 50 -15.98 1.57 8.42
C ASP A 50 -14.81 1.40 9.40
N ASN A 51 -13.59 1.18 8.88
CA ASN A 51 -12.39 1.05 9.69
C ASN A 51 -11.54 2.33 9.59
N VAL A 52 -11.56 3.14 10.65
CA VAL A 52 -10.78 4.38 10.76
C VAL A 52 -9.28 4.16 10.53
N VAL A 53 -8.72 3.03 10.99
CA VAL A 53 -7.30 2.71 10.80
C VAL A 53 -7.01 2.52 9.31
N HIS A 54 -7.83 1.78 8.58
CA HIS A 54 -7.67 1.64 7.12
C HIS A 54 -7.74 2.99 6.42
N GLN A 55 -8.70 3.84 6.78
CA GLN A 55 -8.85 5.14 6.14
C GLN A 55 -7.60 6.00 6.33
N LEU A 56 -7.08 6.06 7.56
CA LEU A 56 -5.85 6.78 7.85
C LEU A 56 -4.63 6.15 7.17
N GLN A 57 -4.50 4.81 7.17
CA GLN A 57 -3.40 4.10 6.50
C GLN A 57 -3.37 4.38 5.00
N TRP A 58 -4.52 4.33 4.33
CA TRP A 58 -4.59 4.63 2.90
C TRP A 58 -4.30 6.10 2.61
N GLN A 59 -4.81 7.03 3.40
CA GLN A 59 -4.48 8.46 3.25
C GLN A 59 -2.97 8.71 3.44
N HIS A 60 -2.37 8.12 4.47
CA HIS A 60 -0.94 8.20 4.73
C HIS A 60 -0.13 7.62 3.56
N LEU A 61 -0.45 6.40 3.13
CA LEU A 61 0.27 5.70 2.07
C LEU A 61 0.16 6.43 0.73
N GLN A 62 -0.98 7.06 0.41
CA GLN A 62 -1.09 7.87 -0.82
C GLN A 62 -0.10 9.04 -0.82
N ILE A 63 0.04 9.76 0.30
CA ILE A 63 1.03 10.85 0.41
C ILE A 63 2.45 10.31 0.23
N VAL A 64 2.77 9.16 0.84
CA VAL A 64 4.08 8.51 0.70
C VAL A 64 4.35 8.16 -0.77
N ILE A 65 3.40 7.50 -1.45
CA ILE A 65 3.51 7.13 -2.87
C ILE A 65 3.73 8.37 -3.74
N GLU A 66 2.94 9.42 -3.52
CA GLU A 66 3.04 10.66 -4.31
C GLU A 66 4.39 11.35 -4.14
N LEU A 67 4.90 11.47 -2.91
CA LEU A 67 6.21 12.08 -2.66
C LEU A 67 7.36 11.25 -3.23
N VAL A 68 7.30 9.92 -3.09
CA VAL A 68 8.30 9.02 -3.69
C VAL A 68 8.26 9.14 -5.22
N ARG A 69 7.06 9.14 -5.82
CA ARG A 69 6.90 9.30 -7.28
C ARG A 69 7.49 10.63 -7.75
N LYS A 70 7.13 11.74 -7.09
CA LYS A 70 7.67 13.07 -7.40
C LYS A 70 9.19 13.10 -7.26
N ALA A 71 9.74 12.52 -6.19
CA ALA A 71 11.19 12.46 -5.97
C ALA A 71 11.92 11.76 -7.11
N VAL A 72 11.38 10.63 -7.59
CA VAL A 72 11.94 9.90 -8.73
C VAL A 72 11.83 10.70 -10.03
N GLU A 73 10.72 11.38 -10.26
CA GLU A 73 10.48 12.17 -11.49
C GLU A 73 11.42 13.37 -11.62
N ILE A 74 11.77 14.05 -10.53
CA ILE A 74 12.51 15.32 -10.58
C ILE A 74 13.97 15.23 -10.11
N ALA A 75 14.46 14.05 -9.76
CA ALA A 75 15.82 13.86 -9.30
C ALA A 75 16.85 14.03 -10.44
N THR A 76 17.40 15.24 -10.56
CA THR A 76 18.39 15.62 -11.58
C THR A 76 19.83 15.42 -11.11
N THR A 77 20.11 15.76 -9.84
CA THR A 77 21.45 15.68 -9.23
C THR A 77 21.75 14.27 -8.73
N ASP A 78 23.04 13.91 -8.62
CA ASP A 78 23.44 12.58 -8.14
C ASP A 78 23.00 12.32 -6.69
N GLU A 79 23.05 13.34 -5.83
CA GLU A 79 22.54 13.26 -4.45
C GLU A 79 21.01 13.02 -4.45
N ALA A 80 20.25 13.75 -5.27
CA ALA A 80 18.80 13.57 -5.36
C ALA A 80 18.45 12.17 -5.89
N LYS A 81 19.16 11.69 -6.93
CA LYS A 81 18.95 10.36 -7.51
C LYS A 81 19.21 9.25 -6.52
N HIS A 82 20.29 9.35 -5.74
CA HIS A 82 20.60 8.38 -4.70
C HIS A 82 19.44 8.23 -3.70
N HIS A 83 18.97 9.36 -3.14
CA HIS A 83 17.88 9.33 -2.17
C HIS A 83 16.54 8.91 -2.80
N ALA A 84 16.25 9.32 -4.04
CA ALA A 84 15.04 8.90 -4.75
C ALA A 84 15.02 7.39 -5.01
N GLN A 85 16.17 6.81 -5.37
CA GLN A 85 16.30 5.37 -5.55
C GLN A 85 16.06 4.62 -4.24
N VAL A 86 16.71 5.03 -3.14
CA VAL A 86 16.47 4.43 -1.81
C VAL A 86 14.99 4.54 -1.44
N ALA A 87 14.36 5.70 -1.66
CA ALA A 87 12.94 5.90 -1.37
C ALA A 87 12.03 4.92 -2.15
N ARG A 88 12.34 4.67 -3.43
CA ARG A 88 11.60 3.74 -4.29
C ARG A 88 11.74 2.30 -3.82
N GLU A 89 12.96 1.86 -3.55
CA GLU A 89 13.26 0.50 -3.09
C GLU A 89 12.62 0.22 -1.72
N THR A 90 12.66 1.20 -0.80
CA THR A 90 11.99 1.09 0.50
C THR A 90 10.47 1.07 0.34
N LEU A 91 9.90 1.86 -0.58
CA LEU A 91 8.45 1.88 -0.82
C LEU A 91 7.92 0.50 -1.24
N ASP A 92 8.65 -0.24 -2.07
CA ASP A 92 8.22 -1.58 -2.53
C ASP A 92 7.98 -2.53 -1.36
N ARG A 93 8.82 -2.46 -0.32
CA ARG A 93 8.66 -3.22 0.92
C ARG A 93 7.50 -2.68 1.75
N ALA A 94 7.43 -1.36 1.89
CA ALA A 94 6.45 -0.64 2.69
C ALA A 94 4.99 -0.82 2.21
N LEU A 95 4.79 -1.34 1.00
CA LEU A 95 3.49 -1.63 0.38
C LEU A 95 2.90 -3.00 0.77
N HIS A 96 3.57 -3.79 1.62
CA HIS A 96 3.08 -5.11 2.01
C HIS A 96 1.66 -5.04 2.60
N SER A 97 0.78 -5.94 2.16
CA SER A 97 -0.65 -5.92 2.49
C SER A 97 -0.96 -6.28 3.94
N ASP A 98 -0.03 -6.94 4.63
CA ASP A 98 -0.26 -7.47 5.99
C ASP A 98 -0.61 -6.34 6.97
N GLN A 99 0.01 -5.17 6.86
CA GLN A 99 -0.30 -4.04 7.74
C GLN A 99 -1.77 -3.60 7.67
N PHE A 100 -2.44 -3.81 6.53
CA PHE A 100 -3.87 -3.53 6.37
C PHE A 100 -4.70 -4.71 6.87
N TRP A 101 -4.31 -5.94 6.49
CA TRP A 101 -5.01 -7.15 6.93
C TRP A 101 -5.08 -7.27 8.44
N TRP A 102 -3.96 -7.08 9.14
CA TRP A 102 -3.91 -7.09 10.60
C TRP A 102 -4.60 -5.88 11.22
N ALA A 103 -4.70 -4.76 10.49
CA ALA A 103 -5.47 -3.60 10.93
C ALA A 103 -6.99 -3.79 10.82
N SER A 104 -7.45 -4.79 10.06
CA SER A 104 -8.88 -5.06 9.86
C SER A 104 -9.60 -5.52 11.14
N ARG A 105 -8.87 -6.08 12.10
CA ARG A 105 -9.40 -6.74 13.31
C ARG A 105 -10.35 -7.90 12.99
N ARG A 106 -10.24 -8.50 11.80
CA ARG A 106 -11.11 -9.57 11.31
C ARG A 106 -10.28 -10.69 10.66
N PRO A 107 -10.09 -11.85 11.29
CA PRO A 107 -10.42 -12.20 12.69
C PRO A 107 -9.32 -11.80 13.68
N MET A 108 -8.16 -11.35 13.18
CA MET A 108 -6.96 -11.13 13.97
C MET A 108 -6.59 -9.65 14.05
N TRP A 109 -5.83 -9.30 15.09
CA TRP A 109 -5.28 -7.98 15.34
C TRP A 109 -3.85 -8.14 15.86
N GLU A 110 -2.90 -7.42 15.24
CA GLU A 110 -1.51 -7.39 15.70
C GLU A 110 -0.92 -5.99 15.44
N PRO A 111 -0.86 -5.12 16.46
CA PRO A 111 -0.43 -3.73 16.30
C PRO A 111 1.05 -3.62 15.88
N ASN A 112 1.89 -4.61 16.20
CA ASN A 112 3.29 -4.57 15.79
C ASN A 112 3.47 -4.74 14.27
N ILE A 113 2.59 -5.49 13.60
CA ILE A 113 2.63 -5.63 12.14
C ILE A 113 2.16 -4.33 11.47
N VAL A 114 1.14 -3.66 12.04
CA VAL A 114 0.71 -2.34 11.58
C VAL A 114 1.83 -1.31 11.74
N ASN A 115 2.44 -1.25 12.93
CA ASN A 115 3.55 -0.33 13.20
C ASN A 115 4.78 -0.59 12.32
N ARG A 116 5.08 -1.86 12.01
CA ARG A 116 6.17 -2.20 11.07
C ARG A 116 5.95 -1.57 9.70
N GLY A 117 4.74 -1.68 9.14
CA GLY A 117 4.40 -1.03 7.87
C GLY A 117 4.57 0.49 7.93
N LEU A 118 4.17 1.13 9.03
CA LEU A 118 4.37 2.57 9.24
C LEU A 118 5.84 2.97 9.33
N MET A 119 6.70 2.12 9.92
CA MET A 119 8.15 2.38 9.99
C MET A 119 8.81 2.28 8.61
N GLU A 120 8.45 1.28 7.80
CA GLU A 120 8.95 1.16 6.43
C GLU A 120 8.48 2.35 5.56
N GLN A 121 7.22 2.77 5.70
CA GLN A 121 6.70 3.97 5.02
C GLN A 121 7.40 5.25 5.46
N ARG A 122 7.75 5.37 6.75
CA ARG A 122 8.52 6.49 7.29
C ARG A 122 9.91 6.57 6.66
N GLU A 123 10.58 5.45 6.47
CA GLU A 123 11.89 5.42 5.81
C GLU A 123 11.79 5.84 4.33
N ALA A 124 10.76 5.37 3.63
CA ALA A 124 10.53 5.75 2.23
C ALA A 124 10.29 7.26 2.09
N ILE A 125 9.38 7.83 2.89
CA ILE A 125 9.05 9.27 2.81
C ILE A 125 10.21 10.16 3.28
N LEU A 126 11.03 9.72 4.24
CA LEU A 126 12.22 10.45 4.68
C LEU A 126 13.21 10.62 3.52
N ASN A 127 13.48 9.53 2.79
CA ASN A 127 14.38 9.56 1.64
C ASN A 127 13.78 10.35 0.47
N ALA A 128 12.47 10.18 0.20
CA ALA A 128 11.78 10.96 -0.82
C ALA A 128 11.88 12.48 -0.53
N TYR A 129 11.58 12.90 0.70
CA TYR A 129 11.66 14.30 1.08
C TYR A 129 13.09 14.84 1.03
N LYS A 130 14.10 14.04 1.43
CA LYS A 130 15.51 14.42 1.30
C LYS A 130 15.89 14.64 -0.18
N ALA A 131 15.48 13.75 -1.09
CA ALA A 131 15.69 13.92 -2.53
C ALA A 131 15.03 15.21 -3.05
N LEU A 132 13.78 15.46 -2.67
CA LEU A 132 13.04 16.67 -3.04
C LEU A 132 13.72 17.94 -2.51
N ARG A 133 14.29 17.92 -1.31
CA ARG A 133 14.99 19.07 -0.70
C ARG A 133 16.30 19.45 -1.39
N VAL A 134 17.04 18.46 -1.88
CA VAL A 134 18.32 18.66 -2.59
C VAL A 134 18.18 18.74 -4.11
N SER A 135 16.95 18.65 -4.62
CA SER A 135 16.65 18.88 -6.03
C SER A 135 16.68 20.36 -6.39
N ASP A 136 16.73 20.63 -7.69
CA ASP A 136 16.79 21.98 -8.29
C ASP A 136 15.41 22.68 -8.35
N GLN A 137 14.37 22.12 -7.73
CA GLN A 137 13.03 22.72 -7.73
C GLN A 137 12.98 24.05 -6.95
N SER A 138 11.95 24.87 -7.20
CA SER A 138 11.77 26.15 -6.51
C SER A 138 11.52 25.97 -5.00
N GLU A 139 11.86 26.98 -4.19
CA GLU A 139 11.60 26.93 -2.75
C GLU A 139 10.11 26.84 -2.41
N ASP A 140 9.23 27.38 -3.26
CA ASP A 140 7.78 27.21 -3.11
C ASP A 140 7.36 25.75 -3.26
N ALA A 141 7.90 25.04 -4.24
CA ALA A 141 7.62 23.62 -4.44
C ALA A 141 8.18 22.77 -3.29
N LYS A 142 9.39 23.09 -2.79
CA LYS A 142 9.95 22.43 -1.60
C LYS A 142 9.11 22.69 -0.34
N ARG A 143 8.51 23.88 -0.21
CA ARG A 143 7.61 24.21 0.90
C ARG A 143 6.32 23.40 0.85
N GLU A 144 5.74 23.20 -0.34
CA GLU A 144 4.59 22.32 -0.51
C GLU A 144 4.92 20.86 -0.14
N ASP A 145 6.06 20.35 -0.60
CA ASP A 145 6.54 19.01 -0.25
C ASP A 145 6.73 18.84 1.26
N TYR A 146 7.22 19.89 1.92
CA TYR A 146 7.34 19.91 3.38
C TYR A 146 5.98 19.81 4.07
N TYR A 147 4.96 20.53 3.59
CA TYR A 147 3.62 20.41 4.17
C TYR A 147 3.05 19.00 4.01
N ARG A 148 3.23 18.38 2.84
CA ARG A 148 2.82 16.98 2.62
C ARG A 148 3.56 16.03 3.56
N TYR A 149 4.87 16.20 3.74
CA TYR A 149 5.65 15.41 4.70
C TYR A 149 5.13 15.57 6.14
N ILE A 150 4.80 16.79 6.56
CA ILE A 150 4.23 17.05 7.89
C ILE A 150 2.84 16.43 8.04
N SER A 151 1.99 16.51 7.01
CA SER A 151 0.68 15.82 7.00
C SER A 151 0.82 14.31 7.12
N ALA A 152 1.78 13.70 6.41
CA ALA A 152 2.06 12.27 6.57
C ALA A 152 2.52 11.94 8.00
N ARG A 153 3.40 12.75 8.59
CA ARG A 153 3.82 12.56 9.99
C ARG A 153 2.62 12.61 10.94
N ASP A 154 1.75 13.59 10.81
CA ASP A 154 0.53 13.73 11.62
C ASP A 154 -0.41 12.52 11.47
N LEU A 155 -0.65 12.06 10.23
CA LEU A 155 -1.45 10.86 9.97
C LEU A 155 -0.85 9.62 10.62
N ARG A 156 0.48 9.46 10.58
CA ARG A 156 1.15 8.34 11.25
C ARG A 156 0.89 8.36 12.75
N GLU A 157 1.03 9.51 13.41
CA GLU A 157 0.74 9.62 14.85
C GLU A 157 -0.72 9.28 15.15
N LYS A 158 -1.67 9.77 14.34
CA LYS A 158 -3.09 9.41 14.46
C LYS A 158 -3.33 7.90 14.31
N ILE A 159 -2.64 7.23 13.39
CA ILE A 159 -2.73 5.77 13.25
C ILE A 159 -2.18 5.11 14.51
N THR A 160 -1.00 5.53 14.99
CA THR A 160 -0.38 5.01 16.21
C THR A 160 -1.31 5.15 17.42
N ASP A 161 -1.97 6.29 17.57
CA ASP A 161 -2.94 6.52 18.64
C ASP A 161 -4.09 5.50 18.60
N GLN A 162 -4.58 5.17 17.40
CA GLN A 162 -5.61 4.13 17.24
C GLN A 162 -5.11 2.73 17.64
N LEU A 163 -3.81 2.46 17.58
CA LEU A 163 -3.26 1.15 17.96
C LEU A 163 -3.35 0.88 19.46
N PHE A 164 -3.51 1.92 20.30
CA PHE A 164 -3.63 1.79 21.75
C PHE A 164 -5.08 1.74 22.26
N MET A 165 -6.06 2.04 21.40
CA MET A 165 -7.47 2.15 21.79
C MET A 165 -8.19 0.80 21.82
N PHE A 166 -7.53 -0.30 21.43
CA PHE A 166 -8.08 -1.64 21.31
C PHE A 166 -7.08 -2.69 21.83
#